data_AF-A0A6G6YGF5-F1
#
_entry.id   AF-A0A6G6YGF5-F1
#
_cell.length_a   1.000
_cell.length_b   1.000
_cell.length_c   1.000
_cell.angle_alpha   90.00
_cell.angle_beta   90.00
_cell.angle_gamma   90.00
#
_symmetry.space_group_name_H-M   'P 1'
#
loop_
_entity.id
_entity.type
_entity.pdbx_description
1 polymer ?
#
loop_
_entity_poly.entity_id
_entity_poly.type
_entity_poly.pdbx_seq_one_letter_code
_entity_poly.pdbx_strand_id
1 'polypeptide(L)'
;MTREHALNIRQACKCVSLERSSFYYQSKRKEDSELIDCLSELSEKHPSYGFKKMFHSLRNRGFGWNHKKVYRVYKKLGLNLLRKRRRRLASRERQNLEVPNRYNEVWSMDLTTSNHFVRFYE
;
A
#
# COMPACT_ATOMS: atom_id res chain seq x y z
N MET A 1 42.42 13.31 23.06
CA MET A 1 42.51 14.63 23.71
C MET A 1 42.08 15.68 22.68
N THR A 2 40.81 16.05 22.65
CA THR A 2 40.30 17.07 21.72
C THR A 2 40.63 18.46 22.29
N ARG A 3 41.38 19.27 21.53
CA ARG A 3 41.67 20.65 21.88
C ARG A 3 40.50 21.53 21.41
N GLU A 4 39.86 22.21 22.36
CA GLU A 4 38.80 23.16 22.06
C GLU A 4 39.40 24.53 21.75
N HIS A 5 39.09 25.07 20.57
CA HIS A 5 39.52 26.40 20.15
C HIS A 5 38.28 27.29 20.00
N ALA A 6 38.24 28.42 20.72
CA ALA A 6 37.15 29.39 20.65
C ALA A 6 37.25 30.25 19.37
N LEU A 7 36.95 29.65 18.21
CA LEU A 7 37.00 30.30 16.91
C LEU A 7 35.70 31.01 16.57
N ASN A 8 35.81 32.14 15.86
CA ASN A 8 34.65 32.81 15.27
C ASN A 8 34.05 31.91 14.17
N ILE A 9 32.72 31.91 13.99
CA ILE A 9 31.98 31.14 12.98
C ILE A 9 32.60 31.31 11.58
N ARG A 10 33.09 32.50 11.23
CA ARG A 10 33.83 32.75 9.97
C ARG A 10 35.09 31.90 9.85
N GLN A 11 35.90 31.87 10.90
CA GLN A 11 37.15 31.11 10.93
C GLN A 11 36.86 29.61 10.94
N ALA A 12 35.89 29.17 11.75
CA ALA A 12 35.45 27.79 11.79
C ALA A 12 34.95 27.29 10.42
N CYS A 13 34.08 28.04 9.74
CA CYS A 13 33.60 27.70 8.39
C CYS A 13 34.76 27.65 7.37
N LYS A 14 35.73 28.57 7.47
CA LYS A 14 36.91 28.59 6.59
C LYS A 14 37.82 27.38 6.82
N CYS A 15 38.02 26.97 8.07
CA CYS A 15 38.81 25.78 8.41
C CYS A 15 38.19 24.48 7.86
N VAL A 16 36.86 24.37 7.87
CA VAL A 16 36.13 23.19 7.39
C VAL A 16 35.77 23.29 5.90
N SER A 17 36.17 24.37 5.21
CA SER A 17 35.81 24.64 3.81
C SER A 17 34.30 24.61 3.54
N LEU A 18 33.50 25.09 4.50
CA LEU A 18 32.05 25.22 4.39
C LEU A 18 31.65 26.65 4.06
N GLU A 19 30.66 26.81 3.20
CA GLU A 19 30.06 28.11 2.93
C GLU A 19 29.16 28.56 4.09
N ARG A 20 29.22 29.84 4.45
CA ARG A 20 28.42 30.38 5.58
C ARG A 20 26.92 30.22 5.36
N SER A 21 26.46 30.33 4.12
CA SER A 21 25.06 30.11 3.73
C SER A 21 24.58 28.71 4.13
N SER A 22 25.40 27.69 3.88
CA SER A 22 25.14 26.30 4.27
C SER A 22 25.18 26.10 5.78
N PHE A 23 26.03 26.83 6.51
CA PHE A 23 26.08 26.76 7.97
C PHE A 23 24.78 27.29 8.62
N TYR A 24 24.22 28.39 8.08
CA TYR A 24 22.95 28.94 8.57
C TYR A 24 21.71 28.25 7.99
N TYR A 25 21.87 27.47 6.93
CA TYR A 25 20.75 26.79 6.28
C TYR A 25 20.16 25.72 7.21
N GLN A 26 18.93 25.97 7.65
CA GLN A 26 18.12 24.96 8.31
C GLN A 26 17.05 24.47 7.34
N SER A 27 17.07 23.18 7.00
CA SER A 27 16.02 22.59 6.17
C SER A 27 14.70 22.64 6.93
N LYS A 28 13.79 23.52 6.53
CA LYS A 28 12.41 23.54 7.04
C LYS A 28 11.61 22.48 6.29
N ARG A 29 11.34 21.36 6.93
CA ARG A 29 10.40 20.36 6.39
C ARG A 29 8.99 20.95 6.52
N LYS A 30 8.23 20.97 5.43
CA LYS A 30 6.80 21.31 5.48
C LYS A 30 6.10 20.30 6.40
N GLU A 31 5.27 20.81 7.29
CA GLU A 31 4.47 19.96 8.17
C GLU A 31 3.53 19.08 7.34
N ASP A 32 3.51 17.81 7.71
CA ASP A 32 2.65 16.79 7.12
C ASP A 32 1.43 16.50 8.02
N SER A 33 1.27 17.25 9.12
CA SER A 33 0.30 17.02 10.20
C SER A 33 -1.14 16.89 9.68
N GLU A 34 -1.63 17.88 8.94
CA GLU A 34 -2.99 17.86 8.36
C GLU A 34 -3.23 16.66 7.43
N LEU A 35 -2.21 16.27 6.66
CA LEU A 35 -2.28 15.14 5.75
C LEU A 35 -2.30 13.81 6.52
N ILE A 36 -1.57 13.74 7.64
CA ILE A 36 -1.59 12.58 8.54
C ILE A 36 -2.98 12.44 9.15
N ASP A 37 -3.54 13.51 9.72
CA ASP A 37 -4.84 13.47 10.38
C ASP A 37 -5.95 13.06 9.40
N CYS A 38 -5.98 13.64 8.20
CA CYS A 38 -6.94 13.26 7.17
C CYS A 38 -6.79 11.80 6.71
N LEU A 39 -5.55 11.30 6.58
CA LEU A 39 -5.31 9.91 6.19
C LEU A 39 -5.69 8.94 7.30
N SER A 40 -5.41 9.28 8.57
CA SER A 40 -5.80 8.49 9.74
C SER A 40 -7.32 8.39 9.82
N GLU A 41 -8.03 9.52 9.73
CA GLU A 41 -9.50 9.57 9.72
C GLU A 41 -10.09 8.72 8.57
N LEU A 42 -9.53 8.81 7.37
CA LEU A 42 -9.97 7.99 6.23
C LEU A 42 -9.69 6.50 6.44
N SER A 43 -8.60 6.16 7.10
CA SER A 43 -8.22 4.77 7.36
C SER A 43 -9.17 4.11 8.37
N GLU A 44 -9.61 4.85 9.38
CA GLU A 44 -10.60 4.41 10.36
C GLU A 44 -11.98 4.26 9.74
N LYS A 45 -12.42 5.24 8.93
CA LYS A 45 -13.72 5.19 8.25
C LYS A 45 -13.79 4.11 7.18
N HIS A 46 -12.69 3.86 6.46
CA HIS A 46 -12.67 2.96 5.31
C HIS A 46 -11.44 2.03 5.32
N PRO A 47 -11.43 0.99 6.19
CA PRO A 47 -10.28 0.09 6.33
C PRO A 47 -9.98 -0.74 5.08
N SER A 48 -10.90 -0.83 4.11
CA SER A 48 -10.69 -1.53 2.84
C SER A 48 -10.12 -0.65 1.73
N TYR A 49 -9.97 0.66 1.96
CA TYR A 49 -9.49 1.57 0.93
C TYR A 49 -7.96 1.46 0.77
N GLY A 50 -7.53 1.13 -0.44
CA GLY A 50 -6.13 1.28 -0.83
C GLY A 50 -5.78 2.73 -1.20
N PHE A 51 -4.49 2.97 -1.43
CA PHE A 51 -3.94 4.29 -1.76
C PHE A 51 -4.74 5.09 -2.81
N LYS A 52 -5.09 4.49 -3.95
CA LYS A 52 -5.82 5.18 -5.04
C LYS A 52 -7.17 5.72 -4.57
N LYS A 53 -7.92 4.92 -3.78
CA LYS A 53 -9.24 5.32 -3.26
C LYS A 53 -9.10 6.43 -2.22
N MET A 54 -8.14 6.32 -1.30
CA MET A 54 -7.87 7.38 -0.32
C MET A 54 -7.43 8.67 -1.01
N PHE A 55 -6.52 8.60 -1.98
CA PHE A 55 -6.07 9.76 -2.75
C PHE A 55 -7.22 10.44 -3.49
N HIS A 56 -8.09 9.66 -4.14
CA HIS A 56 -9.25 10.21 -4.83
C HIS A 56 -10.27 10.82 -3.84
N SER A 57 -10.49 10.19 -2.69
CA SER A 57 -11.32 10.77 -1.63
C SER A 57 -10.77 12.11 -1.13
N LEU A 58 -9.44 12.24 -0.98
CA LEU A 58 -8.80 13.50 -0.62
C LEU A 58 -8.99 14.57 -1.71
N ARG A 59 -8.90 14.18 -2.99
CA ARG A 59 -9.20 15.09 -4.11
C ARG A 59 -10.66 15.55 -4.11
N ASN A 60 -11.60 14.65 -3.81
CA ASN A 60 -13.03 14.98 -3.77
C ASN A 60 -13.37 15.90 -2.58
N ARG A 61 -12.59 15.86 -1.51
CA ARG A 61 -12.67 16.83 -0.39
C ARG A 61 -12.02 18.18 -0.71
N GLY A 62 -11.47 18.37 -1.92
CA GLY A 62 -10.87 19.63 -2.35
C GLY A 62 -9.36 19.77 -2.06
N PHE A 63 -8.69 18.74 -1.53
CA PHE A 63 -7.28 18.87 -1.19
C PHE A 63 -6.37 18.90 -2.44
N GLY A 64 -5.53 19.94 -2.50
CA GLY A 64 -4.57 20.21 -3.57
C GLY A 64 -3.29 19.34 -3.58
N TRP A 65 -3.15 18.38 -2.67
CA TRP A 65 -1.87 17.74 -2.41
C TRP A 65 -1.34 16.89 -3.57
N ASN A 66 -0.03 17.01 -3.83
CA ASN A 66 0.66 16.20 -4.84
C ASN A 66 0.63 14.71 -4.44
N HIS A 67 0.31 13.83 -5.40
CA HIS A 67 0.27 12.38 -5.21
C HIS A 67 1.55 11.82 -4.58
N LYS A 68 2.73 12.37 -4.91
CA LYS A 68 4.01 11.95 -4.31
C LYS A 68 4.08 12.23 -2.80
N LYS A 69 3.55 13.38 -2.36
CA LYS A 69 3.49 13.77 -0.94
C LYS A 69 2.57 12.81 -0.18
N VAL A 70 1.37 12.58 -0.71
CA VAL A 70 0.37 11.68 -0.13
C VAL A 70 0.92 10.25 -0.05
N TYR A 71 1.56 9.75 -1.11
CA TYR A 71 2.13 8.41 -1.12
C TYR A 71 3.26 8.22 -0.11
N ARG A 72 4.12 9.23 0.07
CA ARG A 72 5.19 9.21 1.08
C ARG A 72 4.62 9.09 2.49
N VAL A 73 3.61 9.90 2.82
CA VAL A 73 2.98 9.88 4.15
C VAL A 73 2.18 8.59 4.35
N TYR A 74 1.43 8.15 3.35
CA TYR A 74 0.71 6.88 3.36
C TYR A 74 1.63 5.69 3.67
N LYS A 75 2.82 5.63 3.04
CA LYS A 75 3.84 4.61 3.36
C LYS A 75 4.38 4.74 4.77
N LYS A 76 4.65 5.96 5.23
CA LYS A 76 5.15 6.21 6.60
C LYS A 76 4.14 5.76 7.67
N LEU A 77 2.85 5.91 7.41
CA LEU A 77 1.78 5.46 8.30
C LEU A 77 1.54 3.94 8.25
N GLY A 78 2.25 3.20 7.39
CA GLY A 78 2.10 1.74 7.30
C GLY A 78 0.73 1.28 6.78
N LEU A 79 -0.06 2.16 6.15
CA LEU A 79 -1.42 1.89 5.67
C LEU A 79 -1.50 0.93 4.48
N ASN A 80 -0.39 0.27 4.12
CA ASN A 80 -0.34 -0.70 3.04
C ASN A 80 -1.14 -1.93 3.45
N LEU A 81 -2.34 -2.06 2.91
CA LEU A 81 -3.18 -3.23 3.14
C LEU A 81 -2.47 -4.49 2.64
N LEU A 82 -2.19 -5.40 3.56
CA LEU A 82 -1.72 -6.74 3.21
C LEU A 82 -2.82 -7.42 2.39
N ARG A 83 -2.45 -7.94 1.22
CA ARG A 83 -3.36 -8.72 0.39
C ARG A 83 -3.82 -9.93 1.21
N LYS A 84 -5.11 -9.98 1.57
CA LYS A 84 -5.67 -11.13 2.29
C LYS A 84 -5.39 -12.39 1.47
N ARG A 85 -4.70 -13.36 2.07
CA ARG A 85 -4.46 -14.66 1.43
C ARG A 85 -5.82 -15.26 1.06
N ARG A 86 -5.95 -15.82 -0.14
CA ARG A 86 -7.15 -16.59 -0.51
C ARG A 86 -7.34 -17.67 0.55
N ARG A 87 -8.42 -17.57 1.32
CA ARG A 87 -8.79 -18.62 2.27
C ARG A 87 -9.02 -19.88 1.45
N ARG A 88 -8.28 -20.95 1.74
CA ARG A 88 -8.65 -22.27 1.24
C ARG A 88 -10.00 -22.58 1.91
N LEU A 89 -11.00 -22.96 1.11
CA LEU A 89 -12.24 -23.46 1.67
C LEU A 89 -11.92 -24.66 2.56
N ALA A 90 -12.74 -24.89 3.60
CA ALA A 90 -12.59 -26.09 4.42
C ALA A 90 -12.52 -27.31 3.48
N SER A 91 -11.57 -28.20 3.75
CA SER A 91 -11.42 -29.42 2.95
C SER A 91 -12.74 -30.18 3.06
N ARG A 92 -13.50 -30.25 1.97
CA ARG A 92 -14.61 -31.20 1.89
C ARG A 92 -14.00 -32.59 2.03
N GLU A 93 -14.67 -33.49 2.74
CA GLU A 93 -14.35 -34.90 2.66
C GLU A 93 -14.43 -35.30 1.19
N ARG A 94 -13.30 -35.76 0.63
CA ARG A 94 -13.25 -36.20 -0.77
C ARG A 94 -13.97 -37.53 -0.80
N GLN A 95 -15.19 -37.54 -1.33
CA GLN A 95 -15.80 -38.79 -1.74
C GLN A 95 -15.01 -39.34 -2.93
N ASN A 96 -14.69 -40.64 -2.87
CA ASN A 96 -14.03 -41.31 -3.97
C ASN A 96 -14.94 -41.23 -5.20
N LEU A 97 -14.37 -40.89 -6.35
CA LEU A 97 -15.10 -40.94 -7.61
C LEU A 97 -15.43 -42.40 -7.89
N GLU A 98 -16.71 -42.72 -8.03
CA GLU A 98 -17.13 -44.03 -8.49
C GLU A 98 -16.73 -44.19 -9.96
N VAL A 99 -15.96 -45.24 -10.25
CA VAL A 99 -15.58 -45.57 -11.62
C VAL A 99 -16.68 -46.50 -12.17
N PRO A 100 -17.42 -46.08 -13.21
CA PRO A 100 -18.42 -46.95 -13.80
C PRO A 100 -17.78 -48.20 -14.40
N ASN A 101 -18.48 -49.32 -14.33
CA ASN A 101 -17.97 -50.62 -14.77
C ASN A 101 -18.20 -50.82 -16.28
N ARG A 102 -19.07 -50.00 -16.89
CA ARG A 102 -19.39 -50.00 -18.31
C ARG A 102 -19.42 -48.57 -18.87
N TYR A 103 -19.21 -48.45 -20.18
CA TYR A 103 -19.40 -47.20 -20.90
C TYR A 103 -20.86 -46.71 -20.79
N ASN A 104 -21.08 -45.39 -20.77
CA ASN A 104 -22.40 -44.71 -20.72
C ASN A 104 -23.25 -44.95 -19.45
N GLU A 105 -22.64 -45.39 -18.35
CA GLU A 105 -23.34 -45.64 -17.08
C GLU A 105 -23.56 -44.35 -16.26
N VAL A 106 -22.66 -43.36 -16.38
CA VAL A 106 -22.70 -42.10 -15.63
C VAL A 106 -22.55 -40.92 -16.57
N TRP A 107 -23.44 -39.93 -16.41
CA TRP A 107 -23.43 -38.70 -17.19
C TRP A 107 -22.99 -37.55 -16.29
N SER A 108 -21.98 -36.79 -16.70
CA SER A 108 -21.52 -35.61 -15.98
C SER A 108 -21.95 -34.34 -16.71
N MET A 109 -22.37 -33.32 -15.94
CA MET A 109 -22.73 -32.00 -16.46
C MET A 109 -21.88 -30.95 -15.75
N ASP A 110 -21.08 -30.20 -16.49
CA ASP A 110 -20.37 -29.03 -16.00
C ASP A 110 -20.99 -27.75 -16.59
N LEU A 111 -21.30 -26.79 -15.70
CA LEU A 111 -21.80 -25.48 -16.10
C LEU A 111 -20.68 -24.47 -15.97
N THR A 112 -20.16 -24.00 -17.11
CA THR A 112 -19.24 -22.86 -17.14
C THR A 112 -20.04 -21.57 -17.39
N THR A 113 -19.84 -20.56 -16.55
CA THR A 113 -20.62 -19.30 -16.53
C THR A 113 -20.37 -18.39 -17.74
N SER A 114 -19.62 -18.86 -18.74
CA SER A 114 -19.31 -18.15 -19.98
C SER A 114 -19.75 -19.03 -21.16
N ASN A 115 -20.85 -18.63 -21.79
CA ASN A 115 -21.59 -19.27 -22.91
C ASN A 115 -22.68 -20.28 -22.53
N HIS A 116 -23.89 -20.01 -23.05
CA HIS A 116 -25.16 -20.73 -22.91
C HIS A 116 -25.19 -22.13 -23.57
N PHE A 117 -24.08 -22.86 -23.62
CA PHE A 117 -24.04 -24.20 -24.20
C PHE A 117 -23.73 -25.22 -23.13
N VAL A 118 -24.74 -26.05 -22.81
CA VAL A 118 -24.56 -27.23 -21.97
C VAL A 118 -23.85 -28.29 -22.81
N ARG A 119 -22.65 -28.69 -22.40
CA ARG A 119 -21.94 -29.83 -23.00
C ARG A 119 -22.23 -31.08 -22.18
N PHE A 120 -22.57 -32.15 -22.89
CA PHE A 120 -22.64 -33.50 -22.34
C PHE A 120 -21.39 -34.25 -22.82
N TYR A 121 -20.76 -35.01 -21.93
CA TYR A 121 -19.64 -35.90 -22.24
C TYR A 121 -20.08 -37.36 -22.05
N GLU A 122 -19.59 -38.25 -22.92
CA GLU A 122 -19.74 -39.72 -22.85
C GLU A 122 -18.64 -40.37 -22.00
#